data_AF-A0A1H8JX32-F1
#
_entry.id   AF-A0A1H8JX32-F1
#
_cell.length_a   1.000
_cell.length_b   1.000
_cell.length_c   1.000
_cell.angle_alpha   90.00
_cell.angle_beta   90.00
_cell.angle_gamma   90.00
#
_symmetry.space_group_name_H-M   'P 1'
#
loop_
_entity.id
_entity.type
_entity.pdbx_description
1 polymer ?
#
loop_
_entity_poly.entity_id
_entity_poly.type
_entity_poly.pdbx_seq_one_letter_code
_entity_poly.pdbx_strand_id
1 'polypeptide(L)'
;MSGKAYGAWLTAGFDMWMLGAEAASVMALRTARIAAGGSAGAAEAELMVTEKVRAAIELQGRLMTGALGHTPLSGTQGALKHYRRKVAANSKRLSRAG
;
A
#
# COMPACT_ATOMS: atom_id res chain seq x y z
N MET A 1 21.16 2.01 20.65
CA MET A 1 20.12 1.05 20.19
C MET A 1 20.70 -0.35 20.22
N SER A 2 19.95 -1.38 20.67
CA SER A 2 20.47 -2.76 20.69
C SER A 2 20.59 -3.33 19.27
N GLY A 3 21.46 -4.31 19.04
CA GLY A 3 21.63 -4.95 17.73
C GLY A 3 20.33 -5.54 17.15
N LYS A 4 19.39 -5.95 18.01
CA LYS A 4 18.05 -6.41 17.60
C LYS A 4 17.21 -5.29 16.97
N ALA A 5 17.30 -4.07 17.50
CA ALA A 5 16.58 -2.93 16.95
C ALA A 5 17.11 -2.54 15.55
N TYR A 6 18.43 -2.60 15.36
CA TYR A 6 19.04 -2.36 14.05
C TYR A 6 18.58 -3.38 13.00
N GLY A 7 18.62 -4.68 13.33
CA GLY A 7 18.13 -5.73 12.44
C GLY A 7 16.66 -5.54 12.05
N ALA A 8 15.80 -5.18 13.02
CA ALA A 8 14.39 -4.94 12.75
C ALA A 8 14.12 -3.72 11.84
N TRP A 9 14.93 -2.66 11.96
CA TRP A 9 14.87 -1.52 11.04
C TRP A 9 15.33 -1.88 9.63
N LEU A 10 16.37 -2.71 9.49
CA LEU A 10 16.78 -3.22 8.18
C LEU A 10 15.67 -4.04 7.51
N THR A 11 15.00 -4.91 8.27
CA THR A 11 13.85 -5.66 7.75
C THR A 11 12.72 -4.74 7.31
N ALA A 12 12.37 -3.73 8.12
CA ALA A 12 11.33 -2.76 7.76
C ALA A 12 11.70 -1.98 6.48
N GLY A 13 12.98 -1.61 6.32
CA GLY A 13 13.48 -0.97 5.10
C GLY A 13 13.36 -1.88 3.87
N PHE A 14 13.72 -3.16 4.00
CA PHE A 14 13.57 -4.13 2.92
C PHE A 14 12.09 -4.38 2.56
N ASP A 15 11.21 -4.49 3.56
CA ASP A 15 9.76 -4.61 3.35
C ASP A 15 9.19 -3.38 2.64
N MET A 16 9.66 -2.18 2.98
CA MET A 16 9.30 -0.95 2.28
C MET A 16 9.74 -0.97 0.82
N TRP A 17 10.97 -1.41 0.55
CA TRP A 17 11.49 -1.52 -0.82
C TRP A 17 10.66 -2.47 -1.68
N MET A 18 10.37 -3.67 -1.15
CA MET A 18 9.54 -4.66 -1.82
C MET A 18 8.12 -4.15 -2.07
N LEU A 19 7.53 -3.47 -1.07
CA LEU A 19 6.23 -2.82 -1.23
C LEU A 19 6.25 -1.75 -2.33
N GLY A 20 7.31 -0.93 -2.38
CA GLY A 20 7.48 0.10 -3.39
C GLY A 20 7.54 -0.47 -4.80
N ALA A 21 8.28 -1.56 -5.00
CA ALA A 21 8.34 -2.26 -6.29
C ALA A 21 6.97 -2.81 -6.71
N GLU A 22 6.25 -3.47 -5.80
CA GLU A 22 4.90 -4.01 -6.09
C GLU A 22 3.90 -2.87 -6.40
N ALA A 23 3.97 -1.78 -5.64
CA ALA A 23 3.14 -0.60 -5.87
C ALA A 23 3.41 0.05 -7.23
N ALA A 24 4.67 0.13 -7.65
CA ALA A 24 5.05 0.66 -8.96
C ALA A 24 4.43 -0.16 -10.10
N SER A 25 4.48 -1.50 -10.03
CA SER A 25 3.84 -2.38 -11.02
C SER A 25 2.32 -2.20 -11.07
N VAL A 26 1.65 -2.11 -9.92
CA VAL A 26 0.20 -1.82 -9.84
C VAL A 26 -0.11 -0.49 -10.52
N MET A 27 0.66 0.55 -10.21
CA MET A 27 0.45 1.88 -10.78
C MET A 27 0.66 1.88 -12.29
N ALA A 28 1.67 1.19 -12.81
CA ALA A 28 1.89 1.06 -14.24
C ALA A 28 0.66 0.44 -14.96
N LEU A 29 0.11 -0.65 -14.42
CA LEU A 29 -1.09 -1.31 -14.95
C LEU A 29 -2.32 -0.38 -14.93
N ARG A 30 -2.54 0.34 -13.82
CA ARG A 30 -3.67 1.27 -13.69
C ARG A 30 -3.55 2.44 -14.66
N THR A 31 -2.35 3.02 -14.79
CA THR A 31 -2.09 4.10 -15.74
C THR A 31 -2.28 3.62 -17.18
N ALA A 32 -1.84 2.41 -17.53
CA ALA A 32 -2.10 1.84 -18.85
C ALA A 32 -3.60 1.69 -19.13
N ARG A 33 -4.40 1.25 -18.14
CA ARG A 33 -5.85 1.13 -18.27
C ARG A 33 -6.56 2.47 -18.39
N ILE A 34 -6.08 3.51 -17.70
CA ILE A 34 -6.58 4.88 -17.84
C ILE A 34 -6.22 5.45 -19.21
N ALA A 35 -4.98 5.25 -19.66
CA ALA A 35 -4.50 5.73 -20.96
C ALA A 35 -5.23 5.08 -22.14
N ALA A 36 -5.69 3.83 -22.00
CA ALA A 36 -6.56 3.18 -22.98
C ALA A 36 -7.94 3.89 -23.13
N GLY A 37 -8.34 4.71 -22.16
CA GLY A 37 -9.54 5.55 -22.22
C GLY A 37 -10.85 4.77 -22.06
N GLY A 38 -11.94 5.39 -22.50
CA GLY A 38 -13.30 4.84 -22.44
C GLY A 38 -13.86 4.71 -21.01
N SER A 39 -15.02 4.06 -20.90
CA SER A 39 -15.73 3.88 -19.62
C SER A 39 -14.91 3.08 -18.61
N ALA A 40 -14.13 2.10 -19.07
CA ALA A 40 -13.27 1.29 -18.21
C ALA A 40 -12.11 2.11 -17.59
N GLY A 41 -11.50 3.03 -18.35
CA GLY A 41 -10.47 3.94 -17.83
C GLY A 41 -11.03 4.94 -16.83
N ALA A 42 -12.21 5.50 -17.10
CA ALA A 42 -12.90 6.41 -16.18
C ALA A 42 -13.27 5.72 -14.84
N ALA A 43 -13.84 4.52 -14.91
CA ALA A 43 -14.15 3.72 -13.72
C ALA A 43 -12.89 3.35 -12.92
N GLU A 44 -11.77 3.06 -13.60
CA GLU A 44 -10.50 2.79 -12.94
C GLU A 44 -9.96 4.03 -12.19
N ALA A 45 -10.08 5.22 -12.77
CA ALA A 45 -9.69 6.47 -12.12
C ALA A 45 -10.53 6.77 -10.86
N GLU A 46 -11.86 6.59 -10.93
CA GLU A 46 -12.76 6.76 -9.78
C GLU A 46 -12.45 5.76 -8.66
N LEU A 47 -12.21 4.49 -9.04
CA LEU A 47 -11.81 3.43 -8.12
C LEU A 47 -10.49 3.79 -7.41
N MET A 48 -9.50 4.29 -8.15
CA MET A 48 -8.21 4.71 -7.62
C MET A 48 -8.32 5.80 -6.54
N VAL A 49 -9.24 6.75 -6.70
CA VAL A 49 -9.46 7.82 -5.72
C VAL A 49 -10.15 7.25 -4.48
N THR A 50 -11.21 6.47 -4.68
CA THR A 50 -11.96 5.82 -3.61
C THR A 50 -11.07 4.94 -2.72
N GLU A 51 -10.17 4.18 -3.35
CA GLU A 51 -9.22 3.33 -2.62
C GLU A 51 -8.21 4.14 -1.81
N LYS A 52 -7.72 5.28 -2.33
CA LYS A 52 -6.80 6.17 -1.59
C LYS A 52 -7.47 6.79 -0.37
N VAL A 53 -8.69 7.31 -0.54
CA VAL A 53 -9.47 7.89 0.56
C VAL A 53 -9.74 6.85 1.64
N ARG A 54 -10.22 5.66 1.25
CA ARG A 54 -10.47 4.57 2.18
C ARG A 54 -9.20 4.12 2.91
N ALA A 55 -8.08 3.97 2.20
CA ALA A 55 -6.83 3.57 2.81
C ALA A 55 -6.30 4.60 3.81
N ALA A 56 -6.47 5.90 3.52
CA ALA A 56 -6.10 6.99 4.42
C ALA A 56 -6.97 6.99 5.68
N ILE A 57 -8.30 6.85 5.55
CA ILE A 57 -9.22 6.75 6.69
C ILE A 57 -8.89 5.54 7.55
N GLU A 58 -8.67 4.37 6.94
CA GLU A 58 -8.31 3.15 7.67
C GLU A 58 -6.97 3.30 8.41
N LEU A 59 -5.97 3.94 7.79
CA LEU A 59 -4.67 4.17 8.42
C LEU A 59 -4.77 5.16 9.58
N GLN A 60 -5.49 6.27 9.39
CA GLN A 60 -5.73 7.28 10.42
C GLN A 60 -6.45 6.66 11.63
N GLY A 61 -7.48 5.85 11.40
CA GLY A 61 -8.17 5.13 12.48
C GLY A 61 -7.23 4.18 13.23
N ARG A 62 -6.37 3.45 12.52
CA ARG A 62 -5.35 2.58 13.15
C ARG A 62 -4.33 3.37 13.95
N LEU A 63 -3.94 4.56 13.49
CA LEU A 63 -3.05 5.45 14.21
C LEU A 63 -3.70 5.94 15.51
N MET A 64 -4.93 6.46 15.43
CA MET A 64 -5.67 7.01 16.58
C MET A 64 -5.97 5.95 17.65
N THR A 65 -6.21 4.71 17.24
CA THR A 65 -6.47 3.58 18.16
C THR A 65 -5.18 2.92 18.67
N GLY A 66 -4.00 3.33 18.21
CA GLY A 66 -2.73 2.68 18.54
C GLY A 66 -2.54 1.30 17.86
N ALA A 67 -3.45 0.89 16.97
CA ALA A 67 -3.41 -0.38 16.26
C ALA A 67 -2.24 -0.50 15.26
N LEU A 68 -1.47 0.57 15.03
CA LEU A 68 -0.20 0.53 14.31
C LEU A 68 0.97 0.08 15.20
N GLY A 69 0.84 0.15 16.53
CA GLY A 69 1.91 -0.07 17.48
C GLY A 69 2.22 1.19 18.29
N HIS A 70 2.89 1.00 19.42
CA HIS A 70 3.14 2.06 20.42
C HIS A 70 4.55 2.64 20.34
N THR A 71 5.39 2.17 19.42
CA THR A 71 6.76 2.65 19.21
C THR A 71 6.95 3.06 17.76
N PRO A 72 7.93 3.93 17.43
CA PRO A 72 8.19 4.31 16.04
C PRO A 72 8.42 3.11 15.10
N LEU A 73 9.18 2.10 15.56
CA LEU A 73 9.44 0.89 14.77
C LEU A 73 8.17 0.05 14.58
N SER A 74 7.41 -0.22 15.65
CA SER A 74 6.17 -1.02 15.54
C SER A 74 5.13 -0.30 14.69
N GLY A 75 4.97 1.02 14.88
CA GLY A 75 4.14 1.89 14.05
C GLY A 75 4.48 1.80 12.56
N THR A 76 5.77 1.82 12.24
CA THR A 76 6.27 1.70 10.85
C THR A 76 5.91 0.33 10.26
N GLN A 77 6.13 -0.75 11.01
CA GLN A 77 5.79 -2.12 10.60
C GLN A 77 4.26 -2.29 10.42
N GLY A 78 3.46 -1.70 11.31
CA GLY A 78 2.00 -1.68 11.21
C GLY A 78 1.50 -0.96 9.96
N ALA A 79 2.09 0.19 9.63
CA ALA A 79 1.78 0.94 8.42
C ALA A 79 2.18 0.17 7.15
N LEU A 80 3.38 -0.42 7.12
CA LEU A 80 3.85 -1.28 6.03
C LEU A 80 2.90 -2.45 5.77
N LYS A 81 2.48 -3.15 6.82
CA LYS A 81 1.52 -4.25 6.73
C LYS A 81 0.18 -3.81 6.15
N HIS A 82 -0.30 -2.62 6.54
CA HIS A 82 -1.54 -2.05 6.01
C HIS A 82 -1.44 -1.79 4.50
N TYR A 83 -0.39 -1.10 4.06
CA TYR A 83 -0.21 -0.79 2.64
C TYR A 83 0.03 -2.04 1.79
N ARG A 84 0.84 -2.99 2.26
CA ARG A 84 1.08 -4.26 1.55
C ARG A 84 -0.20 -5.03 1.27
N ARG A 85 -1.13 -5.06 2.23
CA ARG A 85 -2.45 -5.69 2.02
C ARG A 85 -3.23 -5.02 0.89
N LYS A 86 -3.17 -3.69 0.79
CA LYS A 86 -3.91 -2.92 -0.23
C LYS A 86 -3.29 -3.10 -1.62
N VAL A 87 -1.96 -3.04 -1.71
CA VAL A 87 -1.22 -3.23 -2.97
C VAL A 87 -1.41 -4.66 -3.51
N ALA A 88 -1.32 -5.68 -2.65
CA ALA A 88 -1.54 -7.07 -3.07
C ALA A 88 -2.97 -7.30 -3.58
N ALA A 89 -3.99 -6.72 -2.93
CA ALA A 89 -5.37 -6.80 -3.39
C ALA A 89 -5.57 -6.12 -4.77
N ASN A 90 -4.88 -5.01 -4.98
CA ASN A 90 -4.84 -4.28 -6.24
C ASN A 90 -4.21 -5.11 -7.37
N SER A 91 -3.01 -5.64 -7.12
CA SER A 91 -2.28 -6.51 -8.05
C SER A 91 -3.14 -7.70 -8.48
N LYS A 92 -3.74 -8.41 -7.51
CA LYS A 92 -4.64 -9.54 -7.75
C LYS A 92 -5.88 -9.18 -8.57
N ARG A 93 -6.44 -7.97 -8.41
CA ARG A 93 -7.60 -7.53 -9.20
C ARG A 93 -7.19 -7.27 -10.65
N LEU A 94 -6.08 -6.55 -10.84
CA LEU A 94 -5.60 -6.17 -12.17
C LEU A 94 -5.13 -7.40 -12.97
N SER A 95 -4.50 -8.38 -12.32
CA SER A 95 -4.10 -9.63 -12.96
C SER A 95 -5.27 -10.50 -13.43
N ARG A 96 -6.49 -10.22 -12.98
CA ARG A 96 -7.73 -10.89 -13.43
C ARG A 96 -8.49 -10.09 -14.48
N ALA A 97 -8.12 -8.83 -14.68
CA ALA A 97 -8.81 -7.89 -15.55
C ALA A 97 -8.03 -7.57 -16.84
N GLY A 98 -6.79 -8.06 -16.95
CA GLY A 98 -6.06 -8.20 -18.21
C GLY A 98 -6.38 -9.55 -18.85
#